data_AF-A0A3D4B8C9-F1
#
_entry.id   AF-A0A3D4B8C9-F1
#
_cell.length_a   1.000
_cell.length_b   1.000
_cell.length_c   1.000
_cell.angle_alpha   90.00
_cell.angle_beta   90.00
_cell.angle_gamma   90.00
#
_symmetry.space_group_name_H-M   'P 1'
#
loop_
_entity.id
_entity.type
_entity.pdbx_description
1 polymer ?
#
loop_
_entity_poly.entity_id
_entity_poly.type
_entity_poly.pdbx_seq_one_letter_code
_entity_poly.pdbx_strand_id
1 'polypeptide(L)'
;MYPSPKAIKVGPGGGQAFAGTPADVEGLVERVRQARAKVGPDGAVMFDAHSCLPPPLVKQFASYLKSDDLLFLEEAWVPGNIDVMRKVRASVSVPLATGERDRTIWEVREILEAQVIDILQP
;
A
#
# COMPACT_ATOMS: atom_id res chain seq x y z
N MET A 1 5.45 9.41 12.02
CA MET A 1 4.65 9.36 13.27
C MET A 1 3.23 8.99 12.87
N TYR A 2 2.63 7.97 13.48
CA TYR A 2 1.25 7.57 13.15
C TYR A 2 0.24 8.57 13.71
N PRO A 3 -0.95 8.72 13.10
CA PRO A 3 -1.90 9.77 13.46
C PRO A 3 -2.50 9.61 14.86
N SER A 4 -2.43 8.42 15.47
CA SER A 4 -2.89 8.19 16.83
C SER A 4 -2.13 7.02 17.49
N PRO A 5 -2.23 6.88 18.83
CA PRO A 5 -1.74 5.69 19.55
C PRO A 5 -2.45 4.38 19.14
N LYS A 6 -3.65 4.47 18.52
CA LYS A 6 -4.42 3.33 18.00
C LYS A 6 -4.19 3.17 16.50
N ALA A 7 -2.92 3.05 16.11
CA ALA A 7 -2.53 2.86 14.72
C ALA A 7 -1.60 1.67 14.59
N ILE A 8 -1.87 0.80 13.61
CA ILE A 8 -1.02 -0.36 13.31
C ILE A 8 -0.70 -0.35 11.82
N LYS A 9 0.57 -0.54 11.49
CA LYS A 9 1.03 -0.85 10.13
C LYS A 9 1.29 -2.34 10.03
N VAL A 10 0.68 -3.00 9.06
CA VAL A 10 0.90 -4.42 8.76
C VAL A 10 1.50 -4.58 7.37
N GLY A 11 2.06 -5.74 7.08
CA GLY A 11 2.59 -6.06 5.76
C GLY A 11 2.28 -7.51 5.36
N PRO A 12 2.74 -7.93 4.17
CA PRO A 12 2.38 -9.22 3.58
C PRO A 12 3.00 -10.43 4.30
N GLY A 13 3.99 -10.21 5.17
CA GLY A 13 4.69 -11.28 5.89
C GLY A 13 5.78 -11.99 5.07
N GLY A 14 6.15 -11.44 3.92
CA GLY A 14 7.17 -11.96 3.02
C GLY A 14 6.93 -11.53 1.58
N GLY A 15 7.95 -11.65 0.73
CA GLY A 15 7.83 -11.36 -0.69
C GLY A 15 7.09 -12.45 -1.46
N GLN A 16 6.37 -12.04 -2.50
CA GLN A 16 5.58 -12.91 -3.37
C GLN A 16 6.19 -12.91 -4.78
N ALA A 17 6.55 -14.10 -5.27
CA ALA A 17 7.30 -14.22 -6.53
C ALA A 17 6.42 -14.11 -7.80
N PHE A 18 5.12 -14.36 -7.67
CA PHE A 18 4.18 -14.44 -8.80
C PHE A 18 2.93 -13.60 -8.55
N ALA A 19 1.97 -13.63 -9.47
CA ALA A 19 0.69 -12.92 -9.35
C ALA A 19 -0.18 -13.34 -8.14
N GLY A 20 0.33 -14.24 -7.29
CA GLY A 20 -0.35 -14.85 -6.15
C GLY A 20 -1.34 -15.92 -6.58
N THR A 21 -1.84 -16.63 -5.59
CA THR A 21 -3.01 -17.50 -5.67
C THR A 21 -4.21 -16.83 -4.98
N PRO A 22 -5.44 -17.31 -5.19
CA PRO A 22 -6.59 -16.85 -4.41
C PRO A 22 -6.37 -16.97 -2.89
N ALA A 23 -5.64 -17.99 -2.44
CA ALA A 23 -5.29 -18.16 -1.03
C ALA A 23 -4.32 -17.08 -0.52
N ASP A 24 -3.35 -16.67 -1.34
CA ASP A 24 -2.45 -15.56 -0.99
C ASP A 24 -3.21 -14.24 -0.88
N VAL A 25 -4.15 -13.99 -1.80
CA VAL A 25 -4.99 -12.79 -1.77
C VAL A 25 -5.85 -12.77 -0.50
N GLU A 26 -6.53 -13.87 -0.18
CA GLU A 26 -7.32 -13.97 1.06
C GLU A 26 -6.43 -13.79 2.30
N GLY A 27 -5.21 -14.32 2.29
CA GLY A 27 -4.24 -14.12 3.37
C GLY A 27 -3.88 -12.65 3.59
N LEU A 28 -3.75 -11.85 2.51
CA LEU A 28 -3.52 -10.41 2.62
C LEU A 28 -4.75 -9.67 3.18
N VAL A 29 -5.94 -10.01 2.71
CA VAL A 29 -7.20 -9.44 3.20
C VAL A 29 -7.42 -9.75 4.67
N GLU A 30 -7.15 -10.99 5.08
CA GLU A 30 -7.32 -11.42 6.47
C GLU A 30 -6.35 -10.70 7.42
N ARG A 31 -5.12 -10.40 6.98
CA ARG A 31 -4.19 -9.56 7.75
C ARG A 31 -4.77 -8.17 8.02
N VAL A 32 -5.41 -7.56 7.02
CA VAL A 32 -6.10 -6.26 7.19
C VAL A 32 -7.27 -6.39 8.15
N ARG A 33 -8.13 -7.42 7.99
CA ARG A 33 -9.27 -7.67 8.89
C ARG A 33 -8.82 -7.84 10.35
N GLN A 34 -7.76 -8.62 10.59
CA GLN A 34 -7.20 -8.80 11.92
C GLN A 34 -6.63 -7.51 12.51
N ALA A 35 -5.97 -6.69 11.69
CA ALA A 35 -5.49 -5.39 12.12
C ALA A 35 -6.66 -4.46 12.49
N ARG A 36 -7.71 -4.40 11.65
CA ARG A 36 -8.93 -3.63 11.93
C ARG A 36 -9.60 -4.07 13.22
N ALA A 37 -9.72 -5.38 13.46
CA ALA A 37 -10.28 -5.92 14.70
C ALA A 37 -9.48 -5.52 15.94
N LYS A 38 -8.14 -5.47 15.84
CA LYS A 38 -7.26 -5.06 16.96
C LYS A 38 -7.37 -3.59 17.30
N VAL A 39 -7.48 -2.71 16.30
CA VAL A 39 -7.52 -1.25 16.52
C VAL A 39 -8.93 -0.72 16.79
N GLY A 40 -9.96 -1.50 16.46
CA GLY A 40 -11.36 -1.11 16.65
C GLY A 40 -11.87 -0.13 15.58
N PRO A 41 -13.11 0.37 15.71
CA PRO A 41 -13.73 1.23 14.71
C PRO A 41 -13.04 2.61 14.59
N ASP A 42 -12.43 3.11 15.66
CA ASP A 42 -11.78 4.43 15.73
C ASP A 42 -10.27 4.39 15.46
N GLY A 43 -9.71 3.19 15.27
CA GLY A 43 -8.31 2.98 15.01
C GLY A 43 -7.93 3.08 13.52
N ALA A 44 -6.65 3.33 13.26
CA ALA A 44 -6.09 3.41 11.91
C ALA A 44 -5.30 2.14 11.56
N VAL A 45 -5.46 1.66 10.32
CA VAL A 45 -4.64 0.57 9.78
C VAL A 45 -3.96 1.06 8.51
N MET A 46 -2.67 0.76 8.39
CA MET A 46 -1.90 0.98 7.18
C MET A 46 -1.39 -0.36 6.69
N PHE A 47 -1.26 -0.51 5.38
CA PHE A 47 -0.64 -1.70 4.79
C PHE A 47 0.62 -1.29 4.05
N ASP A 48 1.74 -1.90 4.40
CA ASP A 48 3.02 -1.70 3.74
C ASP A 48 3.37 -2.93 2.91
N ALA A 49 3.39 -2.76 1.59
CA ALA A 49 3.72 -3.82 0.66
C ALA A 49 5.24 -3.98 0.48
N HIS A 50 6.07 -3.06 0.97
CA HIS A 50 7.54 -3.12 0.89
C HIS A 50 8.10 -3.44 -0.51
N SER A 51 7.36 -3.09 -1.57
CA SER A 51 7.62 -3.50 -2.97
C SER A 51 7.73 -5.01 -3.21
N CYS A 52 7.25 -5.83 -2.29
CA CYS A 52 7.41 -7.27 -2.35
C CYS A 52 6.17 -7.99 -2.90
N LEU A 53 5.18 -7.22 -3.38
CA LEU A 53 3.99 -7.71 -4.07
C LEU A 53 4.05 -7.34 -5.56
N PRO A 54 3.90 -8.30 -6.48
CA PRO A 54 3.79 -7.98 -7.90
C PRO A 54 2.54 -7.13 -8.19
N PRO A 55 2.59 -6.19 -9.14
CA PRO A 55 1.45 -5.30 -9.43
C PRO A 55 0.12 -6.01 -9.68
N PRO A 56 0.04 -7.16 -10.39
CA PRO A 56 -1.21 -7.90 -10.53
C PRO A 56 -1.79 -8.41 -9.21
N LEU A 57 -0.94 -8.79 -8.25
CA LEU A 57 -1.38 -9.23 -6.93
C LEU A 57 -1.89 -8.04 -6.11
N VAL A 58 -1.19 -6.90 -6.17
CA VAL A 58 -1.66 -5.64 -5.56
C VAL A 58 -3.05 -5.27 -6.05
N LYS A 59 -3.30 -5.36 -7.36
CA LYS A 59 -4.61 -5.06 -7.96
C LYS A 59 -5.71 -5.99 -7.44
N GLN A 60 -5.43 -7.29 -7.37
CA GLN A 60 -6.38 -8.26 -6.84
C GLN A 60 -6.66 -7.97 -5.36
N PHE A 61 -5.64 -7.79 -4.54
CA PHE A 61 -5.77 -7.44 -3.13
C PHE A 61 -6.58 -6.16 -2.93
N ALA A 62 -6.25 -5.10 -3.66
CA ALA A 62 -6.92 -3.81 -3.57
C ALA A 62 -8.41 -3.87 -3.96
N SER A 63 -8.81 -4.79 -4.84
CA SER A 63 -10.23 -4.96 -5.21
C SER A 63 -11.14 -5.41 -4.06
N TYR A 64 -10.56 -5.99 -2.99
CA TYR A 64 -11.30 -6.37 -1.78
C TYR A 64 -11.35 -5.25 -0.74
N LEU A 65 -10.59 -4.17 -0.93
CA LEU A 65 -10.51 -3.07 0.02
C LEU A 65 -11.56 -2.00 -0.29
N LYS A 66 -12.28 -1.60 0.75
CA LYS A 66 -13.07 -0.37 0.77
C LYS A 66 -12.15 0.82 1.01
N SER A 67 -12.62 2.00 0.62
CA SER A 67 -11.86 3.26 0.72
C SER A 67 -11.39 3.61 2.13
N ASP A 68 -12.06 3.08 3.16
CA ASP A 68 -11.79 3.30 4.59
C ASP A 68 -11.15 2.10 5.30
N ASP A 69 -10.86 1.01 4.59
CA ASP A 69 -10.20 -0.17 5.19
C ASP A 69 -8.76 0.13 5.58
N LEU A 70 -8.10 1.03 4.85
CA LEU A 70 -6.73 1.48 5.11
C LEU A 70 -6.65 3.01 5.11
N LEU A 71 -5.83 3.54 6.01
CA LEU A 71 -5.40 4.94 5.95
C LEU A 71 -4.52 5.18 4.72
N PHE A 72 -3.66 4.21 4.38
CA PHE A 72 -2.95 4.16 3.11
C PHE A 72 -2.38 2.75 2.84
N LEU A 73 -2.12 2.49 1.56
CA LEU A 73 -1.31 1.39 1.04
C LEU A 73 0.05 1.95 0.61
N GLU A 74 1.09 1.52 1.31
CA GLU A 74 2.48 1.96 1.17
C GLU A 74 3.28 1.00 0.27
N GLU A 75 4.14 1.57 -0.57
CA GLU A 75 5.12 0.86 -1.42
C GLU A 75 4.56 -0.33 -2.22
N ALA A 76 3.40 -0.12 -2.85
CA ALA A 76 2.71 -1.10 -3.71
C ALA A 76 3.43 -1.40 -5.06
N TRP A 77 4.66 -0.94 -5.22
CA TRP A 77 5.49 -1.05 -6.43
C TRP A 77 6.96 -0.93 -6.04
N VAL A 78 7.86 -1.33 -6.95
CA VAL A 78 9.30 -1.03 -6.82
C VAL A 78 9.56 0.46 -7.14
N PRO A 79 10.34 1.20 -6.32
CA PRO A 79 10.64 2.62 -6.55
C PRO A 79 11.20 2.93 -7.94
N GLY A 80 10.99 4.15 -8.41
CA GLY A 80 11.51 4.63 -9.71
C GLY A 80 10.71 4.22 -10.95
N ASN A 81 9.53 3.59 -10.80
CA ASN A 81 8.69 3.19 -11.94
C ASN A 81 7.33 3.90 -11.95
N ILE A 82 7.31 5.14 -12.42
CA ILE A 82 6.11 5.98 -12.52
C ILE A 82 4.99 5.31 -13.33
N ASP A 83 5.31 4.57 -14.39
CA ASP A 83 4.30 3.89 -15.22
C ASP A 83 3.55 2.79 -14.47
N VAL A 84 4.25 2.03 -13.62
CA VAL A 84 3.62 1.05 -12.74
C VAL A 84 2.79 1.76 -11.68
N MET A 85 3.27 2.86 -11.12
CA MET A 85 2.52 3.66 -10.15
C MET A 85 1.19 4.16 -10.73
N ARG A 86 1.18 4.69 -11.97
CA ARG A 86 -0.06 5.07 -12.67
C ARG A 86 -1.02 3.89 -12.83
N LYS A 87 -0.50 2.72 -13.21
CA LYS A 87 -1.31 1.49 -13.38
C LYS A 87 -1.92 1.00 -12.08
N VAL A 88 -1.22 1.16 -10.96
CA VAL A 88 -1.71 0.81 -9.62
C VAL A 88 -2.74 1.83 -9.15
N ARG A 89 -2.44 3.13 -9.26
CA ARG A 89 -3.37 4.23 -8.90
C ARG A 89 -4.73 4.08 -9.57
N ALA A 90 -4.78 3.68 -10.84
CA ALA A 90 -6.03 3.49 -11.57
C ALA A 90 -6.91 2.34 -11.03
N SER A 91 -6.40 1.49 -10.13
CA SER A 91 -7.07 0.27 -9.65
C SER A 91 -7.20 0.18 -8.13
N VAL A 92 -6.70 1.17 -7.39
CA VAL A 92 -6.70 1.17 -5.92
C VAL A 92 -7.61 2.27 -5.42
N SER A 93 -8.53 1.93 -4.52
CA SER A 93 -9.52 2.82 -3.91
C SER A 93 -9.04 3.51 -2.64
N VAL A 94 -8.03 2.94 -1.98
CA VAL A 94 -7.42 3.49 -0.76
C VAL A 94 -6.29 4.47 -1.10
N PRO A 95 -5.93 5.38 -0.18
CA PRO A 95 -4.81 6.28 -0.39
C PRO A 95 -3.49 5.51 -0.62
N LEU A 96 -2.62 6.05 -1.46
CA LEU A 96 -1.31 5.49 -1.80
C LEU A 96 -0.19 6.32 -1.21
N ALA A 97 0.82 5.64 -0.67
CA ALA A 97 1.98 6.27 -0.04
C ALA A 97 3.31 5.68 -0.52
N THR A 98 4.33 6.53 -0.66
CA THR A 98 5.73 6.13 -0.92
C THR A 98 6.67 7.30 -0.65
N GLY A 99 7.98 7.08 -0.73
CA GLY A 99 9.00 8.12 -0.63
C GLY A 99 10.26 7.69 0.11
N GLU A 100 10.17 6.62 0.91
CA GLU A 100 11.21 6.27 1.90
C GLU A 100 12.56 5.89 1.27
N ARG A 101 12.54 5.57 -0.03
CA ARG A 101 13.72 5.17 -0.80
C ARG A 101 14.09 6.17 -1.89
N ASP A 102 13.35 7.25 -2.05
CA ASP A 102 13.65 8.33 -2.98
C ASP A 102 14.62 9.32 -2.31
N ARG A 103 15.90 9.28 -2.69
CA ARG A 103 16.99 9.94 -1.94
C ARG A 103 17.33 11.33 -2.44
N THR A 104 16.79 11.71 -3.60
CA THR A 104 17.04 13.01 -4.21
C THR A 104 15.74 13.77 -4.40
N ILE A 105 15.84 15.10 -4.41
CA ILE A 105 14.71 15.96 -4.74
C ILE A 105 14.17 15.70 -6.16
N TRP A 106 14.99 15.14 -7.04
CA TRP A 106 14.63 14.85 -8.43
C TRP A 106 13.71 13.63 -8.50
N GLU A 107 14.03 12.55 -7.77
CA GLU A 107 13.18 11.36 -7.66
C GLU A 107 11.83 11.71 -7.03
N VAL A 108 11.84 12.47 -5.92
CA VAL A 108 10.60 12.94 -5.27
C VAL A 108 9.78 13.84 -6.21
N ARG A 109 10.44 14.74 -6.94
CA ARG A 109 9.77 15.64 -7.88
C ARG A 109 9.02 14.88 -8.96
N GLU A 110 9.61 13.84 -9.56
CA GLU A 110 8.95 13.03 -10.59
C GLU A 110 7.66 12.38 -10.07
N ILE A 111 7.69 11.87 -8.84
CA ILE A 111 6.51 11.26 -8.19
C ILE A 111 5.41 12.31 -7.97
N LEU A 112 5.77 13.49 -7.47
CA LEU A 112 4.83 14.58 -7.21
C LEU A 112 4.24 15.12 -8.52
N GLU A 113 5.05 15.37 -9.56
CA GLU A 113 4.56 15.82 -10.87
C GLU A 113 3.63 14.80 -11.51
N ALA A 114 3.88 13.50 -11.30
CA ALA A 114 3.05 12.43 -11.82
C ALA A 114 1.67 12.33 -11.14
N GLN A 115 1.49 12.87 -9.93
CA GLN A 115 0.25 12.85 -9.15
C GLN A 115 -0.30 11.41 -8.95
N VAL A 116 0.60 10.46 -8.67
CA VAL A 116 0.28 9.02 -8.54
C VAL A 116 0.17 8.52 -7.10
N ILE A 117 0.46 9.39 -6.12
CA ILE A 117 0.37 9.12 -4.68
C ILE A 117 -0.46 10.19 -3.99
N ASP A 118 -0.97 9.88 -2.81
CA ASP A 118 -1.68 10.83 -1.95
C ASP A 118 -0.81 11.31 -0.78
N ILE A 119 0.19 10.50 -0.39
CA ILE A 119 1.05 10.77 0.78
C ILE A 119 2.50 10.52 0.41
N LEU A 120 3.33 11.57 0.49
CA LEU A 120 4.78 11.46 0.37
C LEU A 120 5.40 11.12 1.74
N GLN A 121 6.32 10.16 1.77
CA GLN A 121 7.03 9.67 2.95
C GLN A 121 8.56 9.74 2.77
N PRO A 122 9.17 10.94 2.71
CA PRO A 122 10.60 11.11 2.46
C PRO A 122 11.48 10.73 3.67
#